data_AF-A0A2A5JFV0-F1
#
_entry.id   AF-A0A2A5JFV0-F1
#
_cell.length_a   1.000
_cell.length_b   1.000
_cell.length_c   1.000
_cell.angle_alpha   90.00
_cell.angle_beta   90.00
_cell.angle_gamma   90.00
#
_symmetry.space_group_name_H-M   'P 1'
#
loop_
_entity.id
_entity.type
_entity.pdbx_description
1 polymer ?
#
loop_
_entity_poly.entity_id
_entity_poly.type
_entity_poly.pdbx_seq_one_letter_code
_entity_poly.pdbx_strand_id
1 'polypeptide(L)'
;MRTREELAETIAVTLRGEDQFGYTDISDLSDAVLDSRYDLLAVADAVLADYQPKPRTITSAAELDSLPNMSVVMDNCDDVSQKRGGQWCGYETADLTSKQIAKYGPITVIFIPEATA
;
A
#
# COMPACT_ATOMS: atom_id res chain seq x y z
N MET A 1 -18.66 -5.99 -27.60
CA MET A 1 -18.32 -5.90 -26.16
C MET A 1 -16.81 -5.94 -26.09
N ARG A 2 -16.16 -4.90 -25.56
CA ARG A 2 -14.71 -4.92 -25.30
C ARG A 2 -14.45 -5.52 -23.92
N THR A 3 -13.37 -6.28 -23.77
CA THR A 3 -13.07 -7.04 -22.54
C THR A 3 -12.41 -6.15 -21.48
N ARG A 4 -12.42 -6.60 -20.22
CA ARG A 4 -11.76 -5.92 -19.08
C ARG A 4 -10.27 -5.64 -19.32
N GLU A 5 -9.63 -6.47 -20.14
CA GLU A 5 -8.22 -6.35 -20.54
C GLU A 5 -7.98 -5.17 -21.49
N GLU A 6 -8.89 -4.93 -22.44
CA GLU A 6 -8.79 -3.78 -23.37
C GLU A 6 -8.98 -2.44 -22.64
N LEU A 7 -9.77 -2.43 -21.55
CA LEU A 7 -9.90 -1.26 -20.67
C LEU A 7 -8.61 -0.98 -19.89
N ALA A 8 -8.02 -2.02 -19.30
CA ALA A 8 -6.77 -1.91 -18.58
C ALA A 8 -5.63 -1.43 -19.49
N GLU A 9 -5.58 -1.92 -20.73
CA GLU A 9 -4.59 -1.49 -21.73
C GLU A 9 -4.79 -0.01 -22.12
N THR A 10 -6.03 0.43 -22.30
CA THR A 10 -6.34 1.84 -22.61
C THR A 10 -5.90 2.78 -21.49
N ILE A 11 -6.23 2.45 -20.24
CA ILE A 11 -5.81 3.24 -19.06
C ILE A 11 -4.28 3.27 -18.95
N ALA A 12 -3.62 2.12 -19.17
CA ALA A 12 -2.17 2.01 -19.08
C ALA A 12 -1.42 2.72 -20.21
N VAL A 13 -2.05 2.94 -21.37
CA VAL A 13 -1.49 3.75 -22.47
C VAL A 13 -1.63 5.24 -22.15
N THR A 14 -2.80 5.67 -21.67
CA THR A 14 -3.06 7.06 -21.28
C THR A 14 -2.09 7.52 -20.18
N LEU A 15 -1.91 6.70 -19.14
CA LEU A 15 -1.00 6.99 -18.02
C LEU A 15 0.49 6.94 -18.38
N ARG A 16 0.86 6.40 -19.55
CA ARG A 16 2.26 6.35 -20.01
C ARG A 16 2.66 7.55 -20.87
N GLY A 17 1.67 8.31 -21.35
CA GLY A 17 1.88 9.42 -22.28
C GLY A 17 2.21 10.74 -21.60
N GLU A 18 1.74 10.95 -20.37
CA GLU A 18 1.84 12.24 -19.70
C GLU A 18 2.54 12.11 -18.34
N ASP A 19 3.54 12.97 -18.15
CA ASP A 19 4.33 13.25 -16.97
C ASP A 19 5.55 12.35 -16.63
N GLN A 20 6.59 13.04 -16.14
CA GLN A 20 7.90 12.53 -15.77
C GLN A 20 7.90 11.90 -14.36
N PHE A 21 6.74 11.80 -13.70
CA PHE A 21 6.61 11.45 -12.29
C PHE A 21 5.65 10.29 -12.00
N GLY A 22 4.89 9.81 -13.01
CA GLY A 22 3.99 8.68 -12.92
C GLY A 22 2.65 8.97 -12.23
N TYR A 23 2.19 10.23 -12.20
CA TYR A 23 0.98 10.63 -11.48
C TYR A 23 0.11 11.60 -12.29
N THR A 24 -0.88 11.05 -13.00
CA THR A 24 -1.90 11.83 -13.72
C THR A 24 -3.09 12.18 -12.82
N ASP A 25 -3.61 13.40 -12.92
CA ASP A 25 -4.84 13.80 -12.22
C ASP A 25 -6.04 13.00 -12.75
N ILE A 26 -6.92 12.56 -11.84
CA ILE A 26 -8.11 11.76 -12.20
C ILE A 26 -9.09 12.55 -13.09
N SER A 27 -9.05 13.88 -13.03
CA SER A 27 -9.83 14.79 -13.86
C SER A 27 -9.33 14.82 -15.31
N ASP A 28 -8.03 14.60 -15.52
CA ASP A 28 -7.41 14.55 -16.86
C ASP A 28 -7.60 13.17 -17.51
N LEU A 29 -7.66 12.11 -16.68
CA LEU A 29 -8.13 10.78 -17.10
C LEU A 29 -9.61 10.80 -17.51
N SER A 30 -10.37 11.77 -17.01
CA SER A 30 -11.80 11.88 -17.27
C SER A 30 -12.05 12.06 -18.77
N ASP A 31 -11.35 12.95 -19.47
CA ASP A 31 -11.56 13.15 -20.91
C ASP A 31 -11.13 11.94 -21.77
N ALA A 32 -10.14 11.16 -21.30
CA ALA A 32 -9.64 9.97 -21.99
C ALA A 32 -10.49 8.70 -21.72
N VAL A 33 -11.15 8.61 -20.57
CA VAL A 33 -11.94 7.43 -20.13
C VAL A 33 -13.45 7.67 -20.27
N LEU A 34 -13.91 8.93 -20.18
CA LEU A 34 -15.32 9.35 -20.24
C LEU A 34 -15.84 9.60 -21.66
N ASP A 35 -15.22 9.04 -22.71
CA ASP A 35 -15.97 8.78 -23.94
C ASP A 35 -16.98 7.64 -23.67
N SER A 36 -18.00 8.01 -22.87
CA SER A 36 -19.32 7.43 -22.66
C SER A 36 -19.46 5.99 -22.17
N ARG A 37 -18.42 5.31 -21.65
CA ARG A 37 -18.55 3.87 -21.34
C ARG A 37 -18.16 3.36 -19.96
N TYR A 38 -17.52 4.16 -19.12
CA TYR A 38 -17.14 3.71 -17.78
C TYR A 38 -17.41 4.78 -16.73
N ASP A 39 -18.08 4.38 -15.65
CA ASP A 39 -18.25 5.19 -14.46
C ASP A 39 -16.90 5.27 -13.74
N LEU A 40 -16.32 6.48 -13.66
CA LEU A 40 -15.03 6.72 -13.02
C LEU A 40 -14.99 6.25 -11.57
N LEU A 41 -16.12 6.31 -10.85
CA LEU A 41 -16.21 5.79 -9.49
C LEU A 41 -16.09 4.27 -9.48
N ALA A 42 -16.72 3.58 -10.42
CA ALA A 42 -16.62 2.13 -10.54
C ALA A 42 -15.20 1.69 -10.96
N VAL A 43 -14.49 2.48 -11.76
CA VAL A 43 -13.09 2.23 -12.11
C VAL A 43 -12.19 2.45 -10.91
N ALA A 44 -12.37 3.54 -10.16
CA ALA A 44 -11.61 3.82 -8.94
C ALA A 44 -11.84 2.74 -7.87
N ASP A 45 -13.09 2.33 -7.64
CA ASP A 45 -13.43 1.25 -6.72
C ASP A 45 -12.82 -0.08 -7.16
N ALA A 46 -12.82 -0.38 -8.46
CA ALA A 46 -12.19 -1.59 -8.99
C ALA A 46 -10.66 -1.57 -8.80
N VAL A 47 -10.01 -0.42 -9.03
CA VAL A 47 -8.57 -0.25 -8.81
C VAL A 47 -8.23 -0.38 -7.33
N LEU A 48 -9.00 0.23 -6.44
CA LEU A 48 -8.80 0.13 -4.99
C LEU A 48 -9.07 -1.28 -4.46
N ALA A 49 -10.06 -1.98 -4.99
CA ALA A 49 -10.35 -3.37 -4.63
C ALA A 49 -9.26 -4.34 -5.11
N ASP A 50 -8.61 -4.05 -6.24
CA ASP A 50 -7.50 -4.84 -6.79
C ASP A 50 -6.12 -4.38 -6.24
N TYR A 51 -6.05 -3.20 -5.61
CA TYR A 51 -4.84 -2.68 -4.96
C TYR A 51 -4.59 -3.44 -3.67
N GLN A 52 -3.93 -4.59 -3.81
CA GLN A 52 -3.22 -5.22 -2.71
C GLN A 52 -1.77 -4.75 -2.76
N PRO A 53 -1.32 -3.84 -1.88
CA PRO A 53 0.11 -3.64 -1.71
C PRO A 53 0.68 -5.02 -1.35
N LYS A 54 1.55 -5.56 -2.21
CA LYS A 54 2.13 -6.89 -2.02
C LYS A 54 2.63 -6.98 -0.58
N PRO A 55 2.19 -7.98 0.21
CA PRO A 55 2.60 -8.10 1.60
C PRO A 55 4.12 -8.06 1.68
N ARG A 56 4.67 -6.96 2.23
CA ARG A 56 6.11 -6.86 2.44
C ARG A 56 6.44 -7.65 3.69
N THR A 57 7.16 -8.74 3.51
CA THR A 57 7.66 -9.55 4.63
C THR A 57 9.03 -9.04 5.07
N ILE A 58 9.21 -8.85 6.37
CA ILE A 58 10.45 -8.45 7.01
C ILE A 58 10.96 -9.61 7.88
N THR A 59 12.25 -9.92 7.76
CA THR A 59 12.90 -11.01 8.51
C THR A 59 14.03 -10.53 9.40
N SER A 60 14.27 -9.21 9.48
CA SER A 60 15.37 -8.64 10.25
C SER A 60 14.93 -7.48 11.13
N ALA A 61 15.59 -7.34 12.28
CA ALA A 61 15.36 -6.21 13.18
C ALA A 61 15.74 -4.86 12.55
N ALA A 62 16.78 -4.85 11.70
CA ALA A 62 17.24 -3.64 11.02
C ALA A 62 16.18 -3.06 10.06
N GLU A 63 15.46 -3.93 9.36
CA GLU A 63 14.35 -3.51 8.50
C GLU A 63 13.17 -2.96 9.32
N LEU A 64 12.84 -3.58 10.46
CA LEU A 64 11.84 -3.04 11.39
C LEU A 64 12.25 -1.67 11.95
N ASP A 65 13.54 -1.48 12.26
CA ASP A 65 14.08 -0.19 12.71
C ASP A 65 13.98 0.88 11.63
N SER A 66 14.11 0.52 10.35
CA SER A 66 13.99 1.45 9.23
C SER A 66 12.56 1.93 8.96
N LEU A 67 11.55 1.23 9.49
CA LEU A 67 10.15 1.62 9.30
C LEU A 67 9.86 2.95 10.02
N PRO A 68 9.09 3.87 9.40
CA PRO A 68 8.70 5.11 10.06
C PRO A 68 7.83 4.85 11.29
N ASN A 69 7.84 5.79 12.23
CA ASN A 69 6.85 5.80 13.32
C ASN A 69 5.44 5.76 12.72
N MET A 70 4.51 5.11 13.42
CA MET A 70 3.13 4.80 13.02
C MET A 70 2.97 3.64 12.05
N SER A 71 4.05 3.01 11.59
CA SER A 71 3.96 1.75 10.84
C SER A 71 3.28 0.65 11.67
N VAL A 72 2.47 -0.18 11.00
CA VAL A 72 1.78 -1.33 11.62
C VAL A 72 2.27 -2.60 10.96
N VAL A 73 2.62 -3.58 11.80
CA VAL A 73 3.10 -4.89 11.38
C VAL A 73 2.34 -5.99 12.11
N MET A 74 2.34 -7.18 11.52
CA MET A 74 1.77 -8.40 12.10
C MET A 74 2.80 -9.51 12.06
N ASP A 75 2.89 -10.26 13.15
CA ASP A 75 3.81 -11.38 13.26
C ASP A 75 3.20 -12.71 12.78
N ASN A 76 3.92 -13.82 12.99
CA ASN A 76 3.49 -15.14 12.56
C ASN A 76 2.39 -15.77 13.43
N CYS A 77 2.04 -15.12 14.56
CA CYS A 77 0.97 -15.51 15.47
C CYS A 77 -0.30 -14.66 15.24
N ASP A 78 -0.32 -13.85 14.18
CA ASP A 78 -1.35 -12.86 13.87
C ASP A 78 -1.46 -11.72 14.91
N ASP A 79 -0.42 -11.51 15.73
CA ASP A 79 -0.38 -10.40 16.69
C ASP A 79 0.06 -9.11 15.98
N VAL A 80 -0.70 -8.03 16.23
CA VAL A 80 -0.50 -6.73 15.58
C VAL A 80 0.26 -5.77 16.49
N SER A 81 1.30 -5.14 15.94
CA SER A 81 2.12 -4.14 16.64
C SER A 81 2.26 -2.85 15.83
N GLN A 82 2.16 -1.71 16.51
CA GLN A 82 2.39 -0.39 15.90
C GLN A 82 3.67 0.25 16.45
N LYS A 83 4.46 0.87 15.56
CA LYS A 83 5.65 1.63 15.96
C LYS A 83 5.25 2.99 16.53
N ARG A 84 5.63 3.29 17.77
CA ARG A 84 5.38 4.57 18.46
C ARG A 84 6.66 4.99 19.17
N GLY A 85 7.20 6.17 18.86
CA GLY A 85 8.41 6.66 19.51
C GLY A 85 9.64 5.76 19.34
N GLY A 86 9.75 5.04 18.21
CA GLY A 86 10.85 4.11 17.95
C GLY A 86 10.70 2.72 18.59
N GLN A 87 9.65 2.49 19.37
CA GLN A 87 9.33 1.19 19.98
C GLN A 87 8.07 0.60 19.36
N TRP A 88 7.86 -0.70 19.55
CA TRP A 88 6.68 -1.40 19.07
C TRP A 88 5.71 -1.64 20.21
N CYS A 89 4.47 -1.19 20.04
CA CYS A 89 3.40 -1.35 21.00
C CYS A 89 2.34 -2.28 20.43
N GLY A 90 2.16 -3.44 21.06
CA GLY A 90 0.98 -4.29 20.88
C GLY A 90 -0.18 -3.81 21.75
N TYR A 91 -1.36 -4.43 21.60
CA TYR A 91 -2.54 -4.05 22.39
C TYR A 91 -2.43 -4.45 23.87
N GLU A 92 -1.79 -5.59 24.16
CA GLU A 92 -1.71 -6.18 25.52
C GLU A 92 -0.29 -6.35 26.04
N THR A 93 0.73 -5.99 25.26
CA THR A 93 2.13 -6.22 25.60
C THR A 93 2.83 -4.92 26.00
N ALA A 94 3.84 -5.05 26.86
CA ALA A 94 4.82 -3.99 27.07
C ALA A 94 5.45 -3.58 25.72
N ASP A 95 6.03 -2.38 25.70
CA ASP A 95 6.83 -1.88 24.59
C ASP A 95 7.99 -2.83 24.25
N LEU A 96 8.12 -3.15 22.97
CA LEU A 96 9.15 -4.04 22.44
C LEU A 96 10.10 -3.31 21.51
N THR A 97 11.37 -3.66 21.57
CA THR A 97 12.36 -3.26 20.56
C THR A 97 12.18 -4.08 19.27
N SER A 98 12.65 -3.56 18.14
CA SER A 98 12.65 -4.30 16.86
C SER A 98 13.35 -5.65 16.95
N LYS A 99 14.39 -5.78 17.79
CA LYS A 99 15.07 -7.06 18.06
C LYS A 99 14.19 -8.07 18.78
N GLN A 100 13.27 -7.61 19.64
CA GLN A 100 12.32 -8.48 20.33
C GLN A 100 11.21 -8.92 19.37
N ILE A 101 10.64 -8.00 18.59
CA ILE A 101 9.61 -8.33 17.59
C ILE A 101 10.13 -9.28 16.52
N ALA A 102 11.34 -9.08 16.01
CA ALA A 102 11.91 -9.93 14.95
C ALA A 102 11.98 -11.42 15.32
N LYS A 103 11.91 -11.79 16.61
CA LYS A 103 11.85 -13.19 17.05
C LYS A 103 10.53 -13.89 16.70
N TYR A 104 9.46 -13.14 16.50
CA TYR A 104 8.15 -13.62 16.09
C TYR A 104 7.98 -13.64 14.56
N GLY A 105 9.07 -13.42 13.81
CA GLY A 105 9.06 -13.38 12.36
C GLY A 105 8.71 -14.72 11.69
N PRO A 106 8.41 -14.72 10.38
CA PRO A 106 8.43 -13.57 9.47
C PRO A 106 7.33 -12.54 9.77
N ILE A 107 7.66 -11.25 9.66
CA ILE A 107 6.77 -10.15 10.01
C ILE A 107 6.17 -9.54 8.75
N THR A 108 4.86 -9.42 8.68
CA THR A 108 4.15 -8.79 7.55
C THR A 108 3.91 -7.32 7.85
N VAL A 109 4.28 -6.44 6.93
CA VAL A 109 3.92 -5.01 7.01
C VAL A 109 2.49 -4.83 6.53
N ILE A 110 1.62 -4.35 7.43
CA ILE A 110 0.21 -4.08 7.12
C ILE A 110 0.04 -2.63 6.65
N PHE A 111 0.76 -1.70 7.27
CA PHE A 111 0.61 -0.28 6.98
C PHE A 111 1.95 0.44 7.15
N ILE A 112 2.27 1.30 6.19
CA ILE A 112 3.34 2.28 6.28
C ILE A 112 2.67 3.65 6.09
N PRO A 113 2.80 4.59 7.04
CA PRO A 113 2.31 5.94 6.82
C PRO A 113 3.03 6.56 5.62
N GLU A 114 2.31 7.35 4.83
CA GLU A 114 2.92 8.18 3.80
C GLU A 114 4.00 9.05 4.44
N ALA A 115 5.12 9.24 3.72
CA ALA A 115 6.13 10.19 4.16
C ALA A 115 5.51 11.59 4.15
N THR A 116 5.01 12.05 5.29
CA THR A 116 4.70 13.46 5.50
C THR A 116 6.04 14.20 5.44
N ALA A 117 6.31 14.77 4.26
CA ALA A 117 7.39 15.71 4.02
C ALA A 117 7.16 17.03 4.76
#